data_AF-A0A3D9AGF7-F1
#
_entry.id   AF-A0A3D9AGF7-F1
#
_cell.length_a   1.000
_cell.length_b   1.000
_cell.length_c   1.000
_cell.angle_alpha   90.00
_cell.angle_beta   90.00
_cell.angle_gamma   90.00
#
_symmetry.space_group_name_H-M   'P 1'
#
loop_
_entity.id
_entity.type
_entity.pdbx_description
1 polymer ?
#
loop_
_entity_poly.entity_id
_entity_poly.type
_entity_poly.pdbx_seq_one_letter_code
_entity_poly.pdbx_strand_id
1 'polypeptide(L)'
;MKILNNFFNLSNGKKMLSLVILFFFVNFFKSQASREFFVNVNVSQQFRSTNSLSGFLHYNDIYKLEKSIKELKPKYWRIGAIKHSIDDVDYLIKNNIIPIVVISDLYGYPGKKNNKEWSHPLQEKKLENLIKDLYRKLGNSVIYDVWNEPYHQEASGDFEQNEFYKIFKKTHDIIRSQPGGKNALITGPSVIFPKNKNI
;
A
#
# COMPACT_ATOMS: atom_id res chain seq x y z
N MET A 1 44.57 -28.45 -24.92
CA MET A 1 44.98 -29.76 -25.49
C MET A 1 44.85 -30.94 -24.52
N LYS A 2 45.27 -30.86 -23.24
CA LYS A 2 45.16 -31.99 -22.27
C LYS A 2 43.74 -32.54 -22.02
N ILE A 3 42.72 -31.68 -22.07
CA ILE A 3 41.32 -32.05 -21.79
C ILE A 3 40.75 -32.95 -22.91
N LEU A 4 41.10 -32.67 -24.17
CA LEU A 4 40.66 -33.46 -25.33
C LEU A 4 41.26 -34.87 -25.32
N ASN A 5 42.54 -35.02 -24.96
CA ASN A 5 43.19 -36.34 -24.90
C ASN A 5 42.58 -37.27 -23.84
N ASN A 6 42.11 -36.72 -22.70
CA ASN A 6 41.45 -37.52 -21.67
C ASN A 6 40.05 -38.01 -22.10
N PHE A 7 39.39 -37.32 -23.02
CA PHE A 7 38.07 -37.72 -23.53
C PHE A 7 38.15 -38.94 -24.46
N PHE A 8 39.21 -39.03 -25.27
CA PHE A 8 39.44 -40.16 -26.18
C PHE A 8 39.84 -41.46 -25.47
N ASN A 9 40.37 -41.38 -24.24
CA ASN A 9 40.78 -42.53 -23.41
C ASN A 9 39.67 -43.12 -22.51
N LEU A 10 38.45 -42.59 -22.56
CA LEU A 10 37.32 -43.14 -21.82
C LEU A 10 36.76 -44.40 -22.51
N SER A 11 36.30 -45.38 -21.72
CA SER A 11 35.54 -46.52 -22.25
C SER A 11 34.24 -46.06 -22.91
N ASN A 12 33.73 -46.81 -23.91
CA ASN A 12 32.59 -46.38 -24.73
C ASN A 12 31.35 -45.98 -23.91
N GLY A 13 31.07 -46.66 -22.79
CA GLY A 13 29.98 -46.30 -21.89
C GLY A 13 30.16 -44.96 -21.17
N LYS A 14 31.40 -44.64 -20.77
CA LYS A 14 31.71 -43.35 -20.13
C LYS A 14 31.67 -42.18 -21.13
N LYS A 15 32.05 -42.41 -22.40
CA LYS A 15 31.91 -41.40 -23.48
C LYS A 15 30.44 -41.05 -23.75
N MET A 16 29.57 -42.06 -23.81
CA MET A 16 28.13 -41.89 -23.96
C MET A 16 27.52 -41.10 -22.80
N LEU A 17 27.87 -41.43 -21.57
CA LEU A 17 27.39 -40.69 -20.39
C LEU A 17 27.85 -39.22 -20.41
N SER A 18 29.10 -38.94 -20.77
CA SER A 18 29.63 -37.58 -20.90
C SER A 18 28.90 -36.77 -21.98
N LEU A 19 28.59 -37.39 -23.12
CA LEU A 19 27.82 -36.76 -24.21
C LEU A 19 26.38 -36.46 -23.79
N VAL A 20 25.74 -37.38 -23.05
CA VAL A 20 24.39 -37.18 -22.51
C VAL A 20 24.39 -36.04 -21.50
N ILE A 21 25.34 -36.00 -20.57
CA ILE A 21 25.46 -34.89 -19.59
C ILE A 21 25.71 -33.56 -20.32
N LEU A 22 26.59 -33.53 -21.31
CA LEU A 22 26.84 -32.33 -22.12
C LEU A 22 25.57 -31.90 -22.87
N PHE A 23 24.82 -32.84 -23.45
CA PHE A 23 23.57 -32.57 -24.14
C PHE A 23 22.51 -32.00 -23.18
N PHE A 24 22.39 -32.55 -21.96
CA PHE A 24 21.50 -32.00 -20.94
C PHE A 24 21.95 -30.62 -20.47
N PHE A 25 23.25 -30.38 -20.27
CA PHE A 25 23.79 -29.06 -19.95
C PHE A 25 23.47 -28.05 -21.06
N VAL A 26 23.79 -28.35 -22.31
CA VAL A 26 23.55 -27.43 -23.44
C VAL A 26 22.05 -27.13 -23.64
N ASN A 27 21.16 -28.10 -23.40
CA ASN A 27 19.71 -27.87 -23.50
C ASN A 27 19.08 -27.21 -22.27
N PHE A 28 19.57 -27.45 -21.04
CA PHE A 28 19.12 -26.73 -19.84
C PHE A 28 19.61 -25.26 -19.84
N PHE A 29 20.76 -24.98 -20.44
CA PHE A 29 21.28 -23.62 -20.65
C PHE A 29 20.80 -22.97 -21.96
N LYS A 30 19.75 -23.49 -22.61
CA LYS A 30 18.91 -22.64 -23.48
C LYS A 30 18.16 -21.66 -22.60
N SER A 31 18.95 -20.71 -22.10
CA SER A 31 18.58 -19.48 -21.45
C SER A 31 17.32 -18.97 -22.10
N GLN A 32 16.36 -18.61 -21.26
CA GLN A 32 15.24 -17.75 -21.65
C GLN A 32 15.79 -16.71 -22.61
N ALA A 33 15.39 -16.78 -23.89
CA ALA A 33 15.71 -15.73 -24.84
C ALA A 33 15.24 -14.45 -24.16
N SER A 34 16.17 -13.55 -23.86
CA SER A 34 15.86 -12.25 -23.30
C SER A 34 14.89 -11.60 -24.26
N ARG A 35 13.61 -11.53 -23.90
CA ARG A 35 12.65 -10.75 -24.67
C ARG A 35 13.21 -9.34 -24.71
N GLU A 36 13.56 -8.85 -25.89
CA GLU A 36 13.95 -7.47 -26.06
C GLU A 36 12.71 -6.61 -25.79
N PHE A 37 12.74 -5.87 -24.69
CA PHE A 37 11.70 -4.91 -24.36
C PHE A 37 12.15 -3.55 -24.86
N PHE A 38 11.41 -3.01 -25.84
CA PHE A 38 11.61 -1.64 -26.30
C PHE A 38 10.83 -0.68 -25.41
N VAL A 39 11.54 0.24 -24.77
CA VAL A 39 10.94 1.35 -24.01
C VAL A 39 11.11 2.61 -24.82
N ASN A 40 10.01 3.13 -25.36
CA ASN A 40 10.00 4.40 -26.10
C ASN A 40 9.68 5.54 -25.13
N VAL A 41 10.63 6.45 -24.92
CA VAL A 41 10.44 7.66 -24.10
C VAL A 41 10.33 8.86 -25.02
N ASN A 42 9.16 9.51 -25.02
CA ASN A 42 8.96 10.75 -25.77
C ASN A 42 9.26 11.96 -24.88
N VAL A 43 10.41 12.60 -25.10
CA VAL A 43 10.84 13.80 -24.34
C VAL A 43 10.23 15.11 -24.84
N SER A 44 9.55 15.10 -25.99
CA SER A 44 8.85 16.28 -26.52
C SER A 44 7.53 16.57 -25.78
N GLN A 45 7.04 15.60 -25.03
CA GLN A 45 5.86 15.77 -24.17
C GLN A 45 6.30 16.34 -22.81
N GLN A 46 5.83 17.54 -22.51
CA GLN A 46 6.03 18.15 -21.20
C GLN A 46 5.08 17.51 -20.20
N PHE A 47 5.56 16.51 -19.46
CA PHE A 47 4.77 15.88 -18.40
C PHE A 47 4.65 16.85 -17.22
N ARG A 48 3.43 16.93 -16.66
CA ARG A 48 3.26 17.56 -15.35
C ARG A 48 4.09 16.78 -14.34
N SER A 49 4.76 17.48 -13.44
CA SER A 49 5.48 16.87 -12.31
C SER A 49 4.59 15.82 -11.64
N THR A 50 5.06 14.58 -11.59
CA THR A 50 4.41 13.49 -10.88
C THR A 50 4.77 13.60 -9.40
N ASN A 51 3.74 13.66 -8.57
CA ASN A 51 3.89 13.65 -7.12
C ASN A 51 3.91 12.19 -6.64
N SER A 52 4.92 11.80 -5.87
CA SER A 52 4.99 10.47 -5.28
C SER A 52 4.08 10.36 -4.07
N LEU A 53 3.35 9.23 -3.99
CA LEU A 53 2.80 8.70 -2.76
C LEU A 53 3.76 7.61 -2.31
N SER A 54 4.44 7.81 -1.18
CA SER A 54 5.37 6.82 -0.64
C SER A 54 5.32 6.86 0.88
N GLY A 55 5.35 5.68 1.48
CA GLY A 55 5.22 5.56 2.91
C GLY A 55 4.78 4.17 3.36
N PHE A 56 4.72 4.02 4.68
CA PHE A 56 4.23 2.83 5.35
C PHE A 56 2.93 3.14 6.06
N LEU A 57 1.95 2.24 5.91
CA LEU A 57 0.69 2.32 6.64
C LEU A 57 0.94 2.20 8.15
N HIS A 58 1.83 1.30 8.58
CA HIS A 58 2.22 1.14 9.98
C HIS A 58 3.75 1.20 10.10
N TYR A 59 4.23 1.86 11.15
CA TYR A 59 5.64 2.03 11.49
C TYR A 59 5.78 2.13 13.00
N ASN A 60 6.99 1.93 13.52
CA ASN A 60 7.25 2.01 14.96
C ASN A 60 7.75 3.39 15.41
N ASP A 61 8.56 4.04 14.56
CA ASP A 61 9.21 5.32 14.86
C ASP A 61 9.47 6.04 13.55
N ILE A 62 8.77 7.15 13.33
CA ILE A 62 8.87 7.93 12.10
C ILE A 62 10.20 8.66 11.97
N TYR A 63 10.86 8.99 13.08
CA TYR A 63 12.13 9.71 13.09
C TYR A 63 13.26 8.87 12.53
N LYS A 64 13.18 7.53 12.66
CA LYS A 64 14.12 6.61 12.00
C LYS A 64 14.02 6.61 10.47
N LEU A 65 12.94 7.16 9.91
CA LEU A 65 12.73 7.27 8.46
C LEU A 65 13.21 8.63 7.90
N GLU A 66 13.85 9.48 8.70
CA GLU A 66 14.28 10.83 8.29
C GLU A 66 15.11 10.82 6.99
N LYS A 67 16.10 9.92 6.87
CA LYS A 67 16.92 9.81 5.67
C LYS A 67 16.05 9.49 4.44
N SER A 68 15.16 8.51 4.55
CA SER A 68 14.25 8.12 3.46
C SER A 68 13.28 9.24 3.11
N ILE A 69 12.76 9.98 4.09
CA ILE A 69 11.91 11.16 3.87
C ILE A 69 12.66 12.23 3.06
N LYS A 70 13.90 12.54 3.43
CA LYS A 70 14.74 13.56 2.76
C LYS A 70 15.11 13.16 1.33
N GLU A 71 15.37 11.88 1.11
CA GLU A 71 15.78 11.36 -0.20
C GLU A 71 14.60 11.19 -1.15
N LEU A 72 13.50 10.59 -0.68
CA LEU A 72 12.32 10.28 -1.52
C LEU A 72 11.38 11.47 -1.71
N LYS A 73 11.39 12.44 -0.78
CA LYS A 73 10.54 13.64 -0.79
C LYS A 73 9.09 13.35 -1.17
N PRO A 74 8.41 12.40 -0.47
CA PRO A 74 7.04 12.05 -0.82
C PRO A 74 6.13 13.27 -0.73
N LYS A 75 5.21 13.44 -1.68
CA LYS A 75 4.20 14.50 -1.57
C LYS A 75 3.10 14.12 -0.60
N TYR A 76 2.75 12.84 -0.58
CA TYR A 76 1.70 12.26 0.22
C TYR A 76 2.22 11.04 0.99
N TRP A 77 1.67 10.80 2.18
CA TRP A 77 1.95 9.59 2.95
C TRP A 77 0.68 9.10 3.64
N ARG A 78 0.23 7.90 3.27
CA ARG A 78 -0.93 7.25 3.91
C ARG A 78 -0.49 6.55 5.18
N ILE A 79 -1.01 7.03 6.30
CA ILE A 79 -0.68 6.55 7.63
C ILE A 79 -1.91 5.96 8.28
N GLY A 80 -1.75 4.72 8.70
CA GLY A 80 -2.68 3.95 9.47
C GLY A 80 -2.28 3.98 10.93
N ALA A 81 -3.27 4.06 11.80
CA ALA A 81 -3.11 4.14 13.25
C ALA A 81 -2.11 5.23 13.64
N ILE A 82 -2.61 6.41 14.03
CA ILE A 82 -1.82 7.40 14.79
C ILE A 82 -1.55 6.84 16.22
N LYS A 83 -1.07 5.59 16.29
CA LYS A 83 -0.98 4.76 17.49
C LYS A 83 0.09 5.28 18.42
N HIS A 84 0.99 6.13 17.92
CA HIS A 84 2.13 6.68 18.65
C HIS A 84 1.87 8.13 19.11
N SER A 85 1.57 9.07 18.20
CA SER A 85 1.14 10.44 18.56
C SER A 85 0.69 11.25 17.33
N ILE A 86 -0.12 12.31 17.56
CA ILE A 86 -0.36 13.39 16.57
C ILE A 86 0.96 14.04 16.11
N ASP A 87 2.00 13.96 16.95
CA ASP A 87 3.34 14.49 16.64
C ASP A 87 3.92 13.89 15.35
N ASP A 88 3.57 12.64 15.00
CA ASP A 88 4.01 12.02 13.76
C ASP A 88 3.37 12.69 12.54
N VAL A 89 2.11 13.10 12.67
CA VAL A 89 1.38 13.86 11.64
C VAL A 89 2.02 15.23 11.46
N ASP A 90 2.34 15.91 12.56
CA ASP A 90 3.01 17.21 12.54
C ASP A 90 4.42 17.10 11.96
N TYR A 91 5.15 16.01 12.24
CA TYR A 91 6.46 15.75 11.67
C TYR A 91 6.41 15.60 10.14
N LEU A 92 5.41 14.87 9.61
CA LEU A 92 5.18 14.78 8.16
C LEU A 92 4.88 16.15 7.55
N ILE A 93 3.99 16.92 8.18
CA ILE A 93 3.61 18.27 7.71
C ILE A 93 4.83 19.20 7.68
N LYS A 94 5.67 19.19 8.72
CA LYS A 94 6.92 19.96 8.78
C LYS A 94 7.90 19.60 7.66
N ASN A 95 7.83 18.37 7.14
CA ASN A 95 8.62 17.91 5.99
C ASN A 95 7.92 18.15 4.65
N ASN A 96 6.86 18.97 4.60
CA ASN A 96 6.06 19.28 3.40
C ASN A 96 5.33 18.07 2.79
N ILE A 97 5.08 17.05 3.60
CA ILE A 97 4.33 15.85 3.23
C ILE A 97 2.86 16.05 3.66
N ILE A 98 1.90 15.77 2.79
CA ILE A 98 0.48 15.80 3.12
C ILE A 98 0.07 14.42 3.66
N PRO A 99 -0.28 14.29 4.95
CA PRO A 99 -0.68 13.01 5.52
C PRO A 99 -2.09 12.61 5.03
N ILE A 100 -2.25 11.32 4.73
CA ILE A 100 -3.56 10.70 4.51
C ILE A 100 -3.85 9.82 5.74
N VAL A 101 -4.74 10.29 6.61
CA VAL A 101 -5.04 9.66 7.91
C VAL A 101 -6.18 8.68 7.78
N VAL A 102 -5.92 7.40 8.10
CA VAL A 102 -6.93 6.34 8.09
C VAL A 102 -7.73 6.35 9.39
N ILE A 103 -8.99 6.80 9.30
CA ILE A 103 -9.88 6.95 10.47
C ILE A 103 -10.21 5.59 11.11
N SER A 104 -10.41 4.54 10.31
CA SER A 104 -10.77 3.21 10.82
C SER A 104 -9.71 2.59 11.74
N ASP A 105 -8.44 2.90 11.53
CA ASP A 105 -7.37 2.43 12.42
C ASP A 105 -7.42 3.09 13.81
N LEU A 106 -8.03 4.26 13.93
CA LEU A 106 -8.26 4.94 15.21
C LEU A 106 -9.58 4.50 15.85
N TYR A 107 -10.61 4.24 15.02
CA TYR A 107 -11.92 3.82 15.50
C TYR A 107 -11.95 2.35 15.96
N GLY A 108 -11.30 1.49 15.18
CA GLY A 108 -11.45 0.05 15.17
C GLY A 108 -12.16 -0.48 13.92
N TYR A 109 -12.12 -1.80 13.78
CA TYR A 109 -12.71 -2.61 12.72
C TYR A 109 -13.80 -3.54 13.27
N PRO A 110 -14.97 -3.02 13.67
CA PRO A 110 -16.05 -3.85 14.19
C PRO A 110 -16.48 -4.90 13.15
N GLY A 111 -16.82 -6.09 13.62
CA GLY A 111 -17.27 -7.17 12.75
C GLY A 111 -17.62 -8.41 13.55
N LYS A 112 -18.71 -9.09 13.17
CA LYS A 112 -19.04 -10.38 13.79
C LYS A 112 -18.06 -11.44 13.33
N LYS A 113 -17.67 -11.41 12.05
CA LYS A 113 -16.78 -12.40 11.44
C LYS A 113 -15.32 -12.29 11.85
N ASN A 114 -14.88 -11.14 12.36
CA ASN A 114 -13.52 -10.95 12.87
C ASN A 114 -13.40 -11.04 14.40
N ASN A 115 -14.48 -11.42 15.10
CA ASN A 115 -14.56 -11.51 16.57
C ASN A 115 -14.15 -10.22 17.31
N LYS A 116 -14.33 -9.04 16.69
CA LYS A 116 -14.02 -7.76 17.32
C LYS A 116 -15.30 -7.11 17.84
N GLU A 117 -15.43 -7.03 19.16
CA GLU A 117 -16.59 -6.44 19.88
C GLU A 117 -16.61 -4.90 19.86
N TRP A 118 -16.06 -4.28 18.82
CA TRP A 118 -16.13 -2.84 18.69
C TRP A 118 -17.54 -2.40 18.27
N SER A 119 -17.98 -1.25 18.77
CA SER A 119 -19.28 -0.67 18.44
C SER A 119 -19.43 -0.40 16.95
N HIS A 120 -20.64 -0.63 16.43
CA HIS A 120 -20.92 -0.35 15.02
C HIS A 120 -20.86 1.16 14.71
N PRO A 121 -20.20 1.62 13.63
CA PRO A 121 -19.92 3.04 13.43
C PRO A 121 -21.18 3.89 13.18
N LEU A 122 -22.29 3.26 12.77
CA LEU A 122 -23.58 3.91 12.58
C LEU A 122 -24.37 4.11 13.88
N GLN A 123 -24.18 3.26 14.88
CA GLN A 123 -25.09 3.17 16.03
C GLN A 123 -24.74 4.14 17.17
N GLU A 124 -23.47 4.53 17.28
CA GLU A 124 -23.00 5.34 18.41
C GLU A 124 -22.42 6.71 18.00
N LYS A 125 -22.29 7.60 19.00
CA LYS A 125 -21.56 8.87 18.90
C LYS A 125 -20.04 8.69 18.90
N LYS A 126 -19.52 7.49 19.16
CA LYS A 126 -18.08 7.21 19.19
C LYS A 126 -17.37 7.68 17.91
N LEU A 127 -17.93 7.35 16.73
CA LEU A 127 -17.36 7.77 15.44
C LEU A 127 -17.38 9.29 15.30
N GLU A 128 -18.49 9.92 15.69
CA GLU A 128 -18.66 11.36 15.62
C GLU A 128 -17.66 12.12 16.51
N ASN A 129 -17.51 11.68 17.76
CA ASN A 129 -16.56 12.25 18.71
C ASN A 129 -15.13 12.12 18.20
N LEU A 130 -14.76 10.93 17.71
CA LEU A 130 -13.44 10.69 17.12
C LEU A 130 -13.16 11.65 15.96
N ILE A 131 -14.09 11.78 15.01
CA ILE A 131 -13.91 12.66 13.84
C ILE A 131 -13.82 14.12 14.27
N LYS A 132 -14.69 14.58 15.19
CA LYS A 132 -14.65 15.95 15.70
C LYS A 132 -13.33 16.26 16.40
N ASP A 133 -12.84 15.35 17.22
CA ASP A 133 -11.57 15.50 17.90
C ASP A 133 -10.40 15.51 16.93
N LEU A 134 -10.39 14.59 15.97
CA LEU A 134 -9.35 14.51 14.95
C LEU A 134 -9.35 15.77 14.06
N TYR A 135 -10.53 16.26 13.65
CA TYR A 135 -10.67 17.47 12.85
C TYR A 135 -10.27 18.72 13.62
N ARG A 136 -10.62 18.84 14.90
CA ARG A 136 -10.19 19.95 15.74
C ARG A 136 -8.66 20.07 15.82
N LYS A 137 -7.96 18.94 15.78
CA LYS A 137 -6.50 18.88 15.88
C LYS A 137 -5.80 19.10 14.55
N LEU A 138 -6.30 18.50 13.48
CA LEU A 138 -5.62 18.46 12.18
C LEU A 138 -6.21 19.44 11.16
N GLY A 139 -7.49 19.78 11.27
CA GLY A 139 -8.17 20.70 10.36
C GLY A 139 -8.01 20.30 8.89
N ASN A 140 -7.62 21.25 8.04
CA ASN A 140 -7.46 21.00 6.61
C ASN A 140 -5.99 20.66 6.21
N SER A 141 -5.12 20.33 7.17
CA SER A 141 -3.71 19.98 6.88
C SER A 141 -3.52 18.54 6.40
N VAL A 142 -4.55 17.70 6.52
CA VAL A 142 -4.53 16.28 6.19
C VAL A 142 -5.66 15.90 5.22
N ILE A 143 -5.52 14.73 4.63
CA ILE A 143 -6.60 14.03 3.91
C ILE A 143 -7.20 12.98 4.86
N TYR A 144 -8.52 12.98 4.99
CA TYR A 144 -9.25 12.05 5.84
C TYR A 144 -9.68 10.82 5.05
N ASP A 145 -9.00 9.69 5.24
CA ASP A 145 -9.40 8.41 4.64
C ASP A 145 -10.36 7.69 5.57
N VAL A 146 -11.62 7.54 5.14
CA VAL A 146 -12.71 7.11 6.03
C VAL A 146 -12.48 5.72 6.60
N TRP A 147 -11.93 4.81 5.79
CA TRP A 147 -11.80 3.42 6.17
C TRP A 147 -10.69 2.73 5.40
N ASN A 148 -10.19 1.61 5.91
CA ASN A 148 -9.30 0.71 5.20
C ASN A 148 -10.04 -0.59 4.90
N GLU A 149 -10.17 -0.96 3.63
CA GLU A 149 -10.72 -2.25 3.18
C GLU A 149 -12.06 -2.62 3.87
N PRO A 150 -13.12 -1.81 3.71
CA PRO A 150 -14.37 -1.94 4.46
C PRO A 150 -15.14 -3.26 4.21
N TYR A 151 -14.77 -3.98 3.14
CA TYR A 151 -15.40 -5.23 2.73
C TYR A 151 -14.55 -6.46 3.09
N HIS A 152 -13.39 -6.27 3.72
CA HIS A 152 -12.48 -7.35 4.10
C HIS A 152 -12.89 -7.93 5.46
N GLN A 153 -13.84 -8.87 5.41
CA GLN A 153 -14.57 -9.40 6.56
C GLN A 153 -13.67 -9.98 7.68
N GLU A 154 -12.52 -10.55 7.32
CA GLU A 154 -11.59 -11.18 8.27
C GLU A 154 -10.70 -10.17 9.02
N ALA A 155 -10.48 -8.98 8.47
CA ALA A 155 -9.45 -8.06 8.97
C ALA A 155 -9.98 -6.66 9.29
N SER A 156 -10.57 -6.01 8.29
CA SER A 156 -10.66 -4.55 8.21
C SER A 156 -12.08 -4.03 7.94
N GLY A 157 -13.08 -4.92 7.86
CA GLY A 157 -14.48 -4.52 7.83
C GLY A 157 -15.40 -5.62 7.36
N ASP A 158 -16.47 -5.85 8.09
CA ASP A 158 -17.53 -6.80 7.74
C ASP A 158 -18.79 -6.05 7.29
N PHE A 159 -18.61 -5.01 6.47
CA PHE A 159 -19.72 -4.19 5.99
C PHE A 159 -20.17 -4.60 4.60
N GLU A 160 -21.48 -4.54 4.39
CA GLU A 160 -22.04 -4.52 3.05
C GLU A 160 -21.78 -3.15 2.40
N GLN A 161 -21.75 -3.10 1.07
CA GLN A 161 -21.48 -1.86 0.32
C GLN A 161 -22.40 -0.69 0.72
N ASN A 162 -23.70 -0.95 0.85
CA ASN A 162 -24.68 0.06 1.25
C ASN A 162 -24.50 0.53 2.70
N GLU A 163 -24.02 -0.35 3.56
CA GLU A 163 -23.70 -0.01 4.95
C GLU A 163 -22.46 0.88 5.01
N PHE A 164 -21.42 0.53 4.26
CA PHE A 164 -20.24 1.37 4.13
C PHE A 164 -20.58 2.76 3.58
N TYR A 165 -21.47 2.87 2.60
CA TYR A 165 -21.89 4.18 2.07
C TYR A 165 -22.56 5.05 3.13
N LYS A 166 -23.33 4.47 4.05
CA LYS A 166 -23.89 5.21 5.19
C LYS A 166 -22.79 5.66 6.15
N ILE A 167 -21.79 4.83 6.40
CA ILE A 167 -20.63 5.17 7.24
C ILE A 167 -19.86 6.33 6.60
N PHE A 168 -19.56 6.23 5.30
CA PHE A 168 -18.92 7.28 4.53
C PHE A 168 -19.70 8.59 4.57
N LYS A 169 -21.02 8.55 4.35
CA LYS A 169 -21.87 9.74 4.40
C LYS A 169 -21.88 10.38 5.79
N LYS A 170 -22.01 9.58 6.85
CA LYS A 170 -21.94 10.05 8.24
C LYS A 170 -20.61 10.78 8.50
N THR A 171 -19.49 10.15 8.16
CA THR A 171 -18.16 10.75 8.32
C THR A 171 -18.00 12.03 7.51
N HIS A 172 -18.41 12.00 6.25
CA HIS A 172 -18.39 13.16 5.37
C HIS A 172 -19.16 14.34 5.98
N ASP A 173 -20.39 14.12 6.42
CA ASP A 173 -21.25 15.18 6.97
C ASP A 173 -20.68 15.78 8.25
N ILE A 174 -20.12 14.95 9.13
CA ILE A 174 -19.48 15.41 10.34
C ILE A 174 -18.31 16.34 9.98
N ILE A 175 -17.42 15.94 9.07
CA ILE A 175 -16.29 16.77 8.62
C ILE A 175 -16.78 18.06 7.96
N ARG A 176 -17.76 17.98 7.05
CA ARG A 176 -18.30 19.16 6.34
C ARG A 176 -18.97 20.17 7.27
N SER A 177 -19.54 19.70 8.39
CA SER A 177 -20.14 20.57 9.40
C SER A 177 -19.13 21.33 10.27
N GLN A 178 -17.84 20.98 10.23
CA GLN A 178 -16.81 21.66 11.00
C GLN A 178 -16.40 23.00 10.35
N PRO A 179 -15.86 23.96 11.14
CA PRO A 179 -15.32 25.21 10.59
C PRO A 179 -14.24 24.95 9.53
N GLY A 180 -14.43 25.50 8.32
CA GLY A 180 -13.52 25.24 7.20
C GLY A 180 -13.67 23.85 6.57
N GLY A 181 -14.63 23.04 7.03
CA GLY A 181 -14.89 21.67 6.59
C GLY A 181 -15.16 21.54 5.10
N LYS A 182 -15.65 22.60 4.43
CA LYS A 182 -15.82 22.63 2.96
C LYS A 182 -14.53 22.42 2.17
N ASN A 183 -13.37 22.74 2.76
CA ASN A 183 -12.06 22.61 2.14
C ASN A 183 -11.35 21.30 2.51
N ALA A 184 -11.91 20.51 3.43
CA ALA A 184 -11.30 19.25 3.86
C ALA A 184 -11.28 18.24 2.70
N LEU A 185 -10.20 17.49 2.58
CA LEU A 185 -10.13 16.38 1.62
C LEU A 185 -10.53 15.09 2.33
N ILE A 186 -11.43 14.34 1.70
CA ILE A 186 -12.04 13.13 2.28
C ILE A 186 -11.99 12.03 1.22
N THR A 187 -11.46 10.86 1.57
CA THR A 187 -11.26 9.73 0.65
C THR A 187 -11.86 8.43 1.18
N GLY A 188 -12.10 7.50 0.25
CA GLY A 188 -12.68 6.18 0.45
C GLY A 188 -13.12 5.62 -0.92
N PRO A 189 -13.57 4.36 -1.03
CA PRO A 189 -13.75 3.36 0.03
C PRO A 189 -12.48 2.60 0.43
N SER A 190 -11.33 2.86 -0.23
CA SER A 190 -10.04 2.21 0.06
C SER A 190 -10.14 0.68 0.05
N VAL A 191 -10.69 0.17 -1.04
CA VAL A 191 -10.97 -1.27 -1.24
C VAL A 191 -9.73 -2.04 -1.66
N ILE A 192 -9.65 -3.28 -1.22
CA ILE A 192 -8.87 -4.29 -1.91
C ILE A 192 -9.69 -4.76 -3.12
N PHE A 193 -9.10 -4.70 -4.32
CA PHE A 193 -9.70 -5.38 -5.46
C PHE A 193 -9.47 -6.89 -5.27
N PRO A 194 -10.50 -7.73 -5.48
CA PRO A 194 -10.28 -9.17 -5.48
C PRO A 194 -9.19 -9.48 -6.51
N LYS A 195 -8.23 -10.34 -6.15
CA LYS A 195 -7.33 -10.94 -7.15
C LYS A 195 -8.22 -11.59 -8.19
N ASN A 196 -8.29 -11.01 -9.39
CA ASN A 196 -9.12 -11.56 -10.45
C ASN A 196 -8.76 -13.03 -10.63
N LYS A 197 -9.79 -13.88 -10.54
CA LYS A 197 -9.81 -15.16 -11.23
C LYS A 197 -9.58 -14.84 -12.71
N ASN A 198 -8.39 -15.16 -13.20
CA ASN A 198 -7.96 -15.29 -14.59
C ASN A 198 -8.66 -14.35 -15.60
N ILE A 199 -7.97 -13.28 -15.99
CA ILE A 199 -8.09 -12.69 -17.34
C ILE A 199 -7.06 -13.37 -18.21
#